data_AF-A0A087TFP5-F1
#
_entry.id   AF-A0A087TFP5-F1
#
_cell.length_a   1.000
_cell.length_b   1.000
_cell.length_c   1.000
_cell.angle_alpha   90.00
_cell.angle_beta   90.00
_cell.angle_gamma   90.00
#
_symmetry.space_group_name_H-M   'P 1'
#
loop_
_entity.id
_entity.type
_entity.pdbx_description
1 polymer ?
#
loop_
_entity_poly.entity_id
_entity_poly.type
_entity_poly.pdbx_seq_one_letter_code
_entity_poly.pdbx_strand_id
1 'polypeptide(L)' 'MEQKTGIEAIPFTDIPTQSPDASPMDFCVFGLLKTALSKRCRKTLTGLWKAVREEWDKIPLLPLQKELLSWK' A
#
# COMPACT_ATOMS: atom_id res chain seq x y z
N MET A 1 -1.56 12.46 30.01
CA MET A 1 -2.49 12.02 28.95
C MET A 1 -1.63 11.74 27.74
N GLU A 2 -1.41 10.45 27.46
CA GLU A 2 -0.62 9.99 26.31
C GLU A 2 -1.31 10.49 25.03
N GLN A 3 -0.64 11.33 24.26
CA GLN A 3 -1.10 11.63 22.91
C GLN A 3 -0.94 10.34 22.11
N LYS A 4 -2.05 9.59 21.93
CA LYS A 4 -2.11 8.53 20.93
C LYS A 4 -1.89 9.19 19.58
N THR A 5 -0.64 9.27 19.13
CA THR A 5 -0.34 9.44 17.72
C THR A 5 -1.17 8.38 17.02
N GLY A 6 -2.09 8.78 16.12
CA GLY A 6 -3.07 7.88 15.48
C GLY A 6 -2.46 6.85 14.53
N ILE A 7 -1.26 6.36 14.84
CA ILE A 7 -0.47 5.37 14.13
C ILE A 7 -0.51 4.12 14.99
N GLU A 8 -1.36 3.18 14.60
CA GLU A 8 -1.38 1.84 15.17
C GLU A 8 -0.42 0.99 14.34
N ALA A 9 0.75 0.69 14.92
CA ALA A 9 1.76 -0.12 14.27
C ALA A 9 1.51 -1.59 14.60
N ILE A 10 1.35 -2.42 13.56
CA ILE A 10 1.25 -3.88 13.72
C ILE A 10 2.69 -4.43 13.88
N PRO A 11 3.01 -5.09 15.00
CA PRO A 11 4.29 -5.77 15.17
C PRO A 11 4.51 -6.83 14.08
N PHE A 12 5.75 -6.96 13.59
CA PHE A 12 6.08 -8.02 12.61
C PHE A 12 5.79 -9.44 13.12
N THR A 13 5.80 -9.63 14.44
CA THR A 13 5.43 -10.92 15.08
C THR A 13 3.98 -11.29 14.89
N ASP A 14 3.11 -10.30 14.62
CA ASP A 14 1.67 -10.46 14.54
C ASP A 14 1.21 -10.61 13.08
N ILE A 15 2.11 -10.42 12.11
CA ILE A 15 1.89 -10.72 10.70
C ILE A 15 2.32 -12.18 10.46
N PRO A 16 1.39 -13.11 10.17
CA PRO A 16 1.76 -14.49 9.91
C PRO A 16 2.70 -14.61 8.70
N THR A 17 3.59 -15.59 8.75
CA THR A 17 4.50 -15.86 7.63
C THR A 17 3.69 -16.22 6.39
N GLN A 18 4.06 -15.65 5.23
CA GLN A 18 3.37 -15.83 3.94
C GLN A 18 1.93 -15.30 3.88
N SER A 19 1.55 -14.39 4.77
CA SER A 19 0.23 -13.73 4.73
C SER A 19 0.33 -12.27 4.27
N PRO A 20 0.47 -12.00 2.95
CA PRO A 20 0.45 -10.64 2.41
C PRO A 20 -0.92 -9.96 2.58
N ASP A 21 -1.97 -10.74 2.80
CA ASP A 21 -3.32 -10.33 3.19
C ASP A 21 -3.42 -9.87 4.65
N ALA A 22 -2.41 -10.16 5.49
CA ALA A 22 -2.30 -9.63 6.85
C ALA A 22 -1.43 -8.37 6.94
N SER A 23 -0.81 -7.96 5.82
CA SER A 23 -0.03 -6.72 5.72
C SER A 23 -0.84 -5.66 4.95
N PRO A 24 -1.27 -4.57 5.60
CA PRO A 24 -2.08 -3.56 4.92
C PRO A 24 -1.36 -2.87 3.76
N MET A 25 -0.04 -2.74 3.85
CA MET A 25 0.78 -2.18 2.77
C MET A 25 0.83 -3.12 1.56
N ASP A 26 0.99 -4.43 1.78
CA ASP A 26 1.07 -5.41 0.70
C ASP A 26 -0.28 -5.65 0.03
N PHE A 27 -1.35 -5.74 0.83
CA PHE A 27 -2.70 -5.94 0.35
C PHE A 27 -3.26 -4.70 -0.36
N CYS A 28 -3.35 -3.55 0.33
CA CYS A 28 -3.98 -2.36 -0.24
C CYS A 28 -3.04 -1.60 -1.18
N VAL A 29 -1.94 -1.04 -0.65
CA VAL A 29 -1.13 -0.07 -1.39
C VAL A 29 -0.46 -0.72 -2.59
N PHE A 30 0.25 -1.82 -2.37
CA PHE A 30 0.90 -2.54 -3.46
C PHE A 30 -0.07 -3.27 -4.37
N GLY A 31 -1.23 -3.71 -3.87
CA GLY A 31 -2.32 -4.23 -4.71
C GLY A 31 -2.82 -3.19 -5.72
N LEU A 32 -3.12 -1.98 -5.26
CA LEU A 32 -3.53 -0.85 -6.11
C LEU A 32 -2.44 -0.47 -7.11
N LEU A 33 -1.20 -0.33 -6.64
CA LEU A 33 -0.06 0.04 -7.48
C LEU A 33 0.21 -1.00 -8.57
N LYS A 34 0.23 -2.29 -8.23
CA LYS A 34 0.40 -3.39 -9.20
C LYS A 34 -0.72 -3.38 -10.25
N THR A 35 -1.96 -3.12 -9.85
CA THR A 35 -3.11 -3.03 -10.75
C THR A 35 -3.03 -1.82 -11.69
N ALA A 36 -2.52 -0.69 -11.21
CA ALA A 36 -2.32 0.50 -12.04
C ALA A 36 -1.17 0.32 -13.03
N LEU A 37 -0.09 -0.32 -12.60
CA LEU A 37 1.08 -0.60 -13.43
C LEU A 37 0.83 -1.68 -14.47
N SER A 38 0.01 -2.70 -14.18
CA SER A 38 -0.30 -3.79 -15.13
C SER A 38 -0.98 -3.27 -16.41
N LYS A 39 -1.69 -2.14 -16.31
CA LYS A 39 -2.33 -1.45 -17.45
C LYS A 39 -1.33 -0.71 -18.35
N ARG A 40 -0.06 -0.60 -17.94
CA ARG A 40 0.99 0.16 -18.65
C ARG A 40 2.15 -0.77 -19.02
N CYS A 41 2.25 -1.16 -20.29
CA CYS A 41 3.42 -1.91 -20.76
C CYS A 41 4.63 -0.97 -20.93
N ARG A 42 5.64 -1.08 -20.05
CA ARG A 42 6.88 -0.29 -20.16
C ARG A 42 8.07 -1.20 -20.41
N LYS A 43 8.86 -0.85 -21.44
CA LYS A 43 10.00 -1.66 -21.93
C LYS A 43 11.36 -1.24 -21.33
N THR A 44 11.40 -0.15 -20.56
CA THR A 44 12.63 0.40 -19.98
C THR A 44 12.48 0.61 -18.49
N LEU A 45 13.57 0.43 -17.74
CA LEU A 45 13.60 0.63 -16.29
C LEU A 45 13.27 2.08 -15.91
N THR A 46 13.83 3.05 -16.63
CA THR A 46 13.51 4.48 -16.44
C THR A 46 12.03 4.76 -16.69
N GLY A 47 11.46 4.12 -17.71
CA GLY A 47 10.03 4.17 -17.98
C GLY A 47 9.24 3.61 -16.80
N LEU A 48 9.60 2.43 -16.30
CA LEU A 48 8.93 1.82 -15.15
C LEU A 48 8.97 2.73 -13.92
N TRP A 49 10.14 3.25 -13.56
CA TRP A 49 10.30 4.18 -12.43
C TRP A 49 9.41 5.42 -12.53
N LYS A 50 9.31 6.01 -13.71
CA LYS A 50 8.42 7.14 -13.96
C LYS A 50 6.95 6.74 -13.77
N ALA A 51 6.54 5.55 -14.21
CA ALA A 51 5.16 5.06 -14.03
C ALA A 51 4.83 4.82 -12.57
N VAL A 52 5.75 4.20 -11.82
CA VAL A 52 5.60 3.94 -10.40
C VAL A 52 5.34 5.24 -9.66
N ARG A 53 6.15 6.28 -9.92
CA ARG A 53 5.97 7.59 -9.28
C ARG A 53 4.63 8.24 -9.64
N GLU A 54 4.30 8.28 -10.93
CA GLU A 54 3.03 8.86 -11.41
C GLU A 54 1.80 8.16 -10.84
N GLU A 55 1.83 6.83 -10.67
CA GLU A 55 0.70 6.07 -10.11
C GLU A 55 0.67 6.11 -8.59
N TRP A 56 1.84 6.17 -7.94
CA TRP A 56 1.95 6.35 -6.48
C TRP A 56 1.28 7.63 -6.01
N ASP A 57 1.53 8.75 -6.70
CA ASP A 57 0.95 10.06 -6.37
C ASP A 57 -0.58 10.10 -6.58
N LYS A 58 -1.14 9.14 -7.33
CA LYS A 58 -2.58 9.03 -7.58
C LYS A 58 -3.29 8.13 -6.60
N ILE A 59 -2.57 7.41 -5.74
CA ILE A 59 -3.20 6.50 -4.77
C ILE A 59 -4.06 7.35 -3.84
N PRO A 60 -5.40 7.15 -3.84
CA PRO A 60 -6.28 8.01 -3.08
C PRO A 60 -6.14 7.70 -1.59
N LEU A 61 -5.78 8.73 -0.81
CA LEU A 61 -5.55 8.62 0.64
C LEU A 61 -6.82 8.25 1.42
N LEU A 62 -7.99 8.73 1.00
CA LEU A 62 -9.25 8.52 1.71
C LEU A 62 -9.73 7.05 1.66
N PRO A 63 -9.80 6.37 0.50
CA PRO A 63 -10.06 4.93 0.43
C PRO A 63 -9.02 4.11 1.19
N LEU A 64 -7.75 4.53 1.14
CA LEU A 64 -6.69 3.87 1.89
C LEU A 64 -6.96 3.92 3.40
N GLN A 65 -7.24 5.11 3.93
CA GLN A 65 -7.58 5.28 5.35
C GLN A 65 -8.80 4.45 5.74
N LYS A 66 -9.84 4.40 4.89
CA LYS A 66 -11.03 3.60 5.16
C LYS A 66 -10.72 2.11 5.26
N GLU A 67 -9.90 1.57 4.35
CA GLU A 67 -9.51 0.16 4.43
C GLU A 67 -8.58 -0.12 5.60
N LEU A 68 -7.63 0.76 5.89
CA LEU A 68 -6.77 0.61 7.08
C LEU A 68 -7.59 0.61 8.38
N LEU A 69 -8.68 1.39 8.42
CA LEU A 69 -9.59 1.42 9.57
C LEU A 69 -10.56 0.23 9.61
N SER A 70 -10.78 -0.49 8.51
CA SER A 70 -11.65 -1.68 8.48
C SER A 70 -10.95 -2.93 9.05
N TRP A 71 -9.62 -2.87 9.21
CA TRP A 71 -8.77 -3.93 9.75
C TRP A 71 -8.60 -3.85 11.27
N LYS A 72 -9.28 -2.90 11.91
CA LYS A 72 -9.38 -2.74 13.35
C LYS A 72 -10.42 -3.68 13.95
#